data_AF-A0A3D4JF47-F1
#
_entry.id   AF-A0A3D4JF47-F1
#
_cell.length_a   1.000
_cell.length_b   1.000
_cell.length_c   1.000
_cell.angle_alpha   90.00
_cell.angle_beta   90.00
_cell.angle_gamma   90.00
#
_symmetry.space_group_name_H-M   'P 1'
#
loop_
_entity.id
_entity.type
_entity.pdbx_description
1 polymer ?
#
loop_
_entity_poly.entity_id
_entity_poly.type
_entity_poly.pdbx_seq_one_letter_code
_entity_poly.pdbx_strand_id
1 'polypeptide(L)'
;MTKIKSPEINKSQIIKAKNIQIELPAQPVKYYRHGWQSWSMAAWTDVKSLPIQKPAIFHPLQIDVEYAYESNPHGSWLGAVEFADGKILLLGALSTDTHVFQIQNQLEGKSEADEAEWFIMSGDENQVFDEYIKQLKIRFGHTEKNHVPRVWCSWYSLYTMIDEEILFKTFDALGDLPFEVLQVDDGWQKKIGDWEVNEKFPSGMKALADKIKSTGRTAGLWLAPLIASKKKKKFFLNKKLFF
;
A
#
# COMPACT_ATOMS: atom_id res chain seq x y z
N MET A 1 29.14 0.09 -3.19
CA MET A 1 28.19 -0.95 -3.62
C MET A 1 28.69 -2.27 -3.07
N THR A 2 27.89 -2.92 -2.21
CA THR A 2 28.27 -4.15 -1.53
C THR A 2 27.84 -5.34 -2.38
N LYS A 3 28.80 -6.14 -2.86
CA LYS A 3 28.53 -7.34 -3.65
C LYS A 3 28.58 -8.57 -2.75
N ILE A 4 27.60 -9.43 -2.86
CA ILE A 4 27.57 -10.70 -2.14
C ILE A 4 27.19 -11.85 -3.07
N LYS A 5 27.60 -13.06 -2.69
CA LYS A 5 27.09 -14.30 -3.30
C LYS A 5 25.71 -14.62 -2.73
N SER A 6 24.94 -15.41 -3.48
CA SER A 6 23.68 -15.95 -2.98
C SER A 6 23.88 -16.68 -1.64
N PRO A 7 22.96 -16.49 -0.67
CA PRO A 7 23.06 -17.14 0.63
C PRO A 7 22.82 -18.64 0.52
N GLU A 8 23.27 -19.38 1.54
CA GLU A 8 22.88 -20.77 1.72
C GLU A 8 21.37 -20.89 1.91
N ILE A 9 20.80 -21.99 1.40
CA ILE A 9 19.36 -22.26 1.51
C ILE A 9 18.95 -22.31 2.99
N ASN A 10 17.83 -21.67 3.30
CA ASN A 10 17.21 -21.55 4.62
C ASN A 10 18.05 -20.82 5.68
N LYS A 11 19.10 -20.09 5.28
CA LYS A 11 19.85 -19.21 6.16
C LYS A 11 19.64 -17.75 5.77
N SER A 12 18.98 -17.00 6.65
CA SER A 12 18.81 -15.56 6.48
C SER A 12 20.09 -14.79 6.80
N GLN A 13 20.29 -13.67 6.13
CA GLN A 13 21.33 -12.69 6.43
C GLN A 13 20.74 -11.29 6.49
N ILE A 14 21.30 -10.43 7.34
CA ILE A 14 21.00 -9.00 7.35
C ILE A 14 22.30 -8.25 7.06
N ILE A 15 22.28 -7.40 6.04
CA ILE A 15 23.47 -6.65 5.60
C ILE A 15 23.13 -5.18 5.55
N LYS A 16 23.95 -4.35 6.21
CA LYS A 16 23.82 -2.91 6.13
C LYS A 16 24.62 -2.36 4.95
N ALA A 17 23.94 -1.69 4.02
CA ALA A 17 24.55 -1.03 2.88
C ALA A 17 23.60 -0.02 2.25
N LYS A 18 24.15 1.05 1.64
CA LYS A 18 23.34 1.92 0.78
C LYS A 18 22.84 1.20 -0.49
N ASN A 19 23.73 0.45 -1.15
CA ASN A 19 23.40 -0.35 -2.31
C ASN A 19 23.98 -1.76 -2.16
N ILE A 20 23.17 -2.79 -2.42
CA ILE A 20 23.55 -4.20 -2.37
C ILE A 20 23.29 -4.88 -3.71
N GLN A 21 24.15 -5.83 -4.07
CA GLN A 21 24.04 -6.63 -5.28
C GLN A 21 24.30 -8.10 -4.95
N ILE A 22 23.37 -8.95 -5.37
CA ILE A 22 23.40 -10.40 -5.13
C ILE A 22 23.52 -11.08 -6.48
N GLU A 23 24.58 -11.86 -6.67
CA GLU A 23 24.72 -12.72 -7.84
C GLU A 23 23.80 -13.95 -7.70
N LEU A 24 22.93 -14.16 -8.69
CA LEU A 24 21.98 -15.27 -8.70
C LEU A 24 22.68 -16.58 -9.05
N PRO A 25 22.31 -17.71 -8.41
CA PRO A 25 22.96 -18.99 -8.64
C PRO A 25 22.55 -19.62 -9.99
N ALA A 26 21.42 -19.18 -10.55
CA ALA A 26 20.88 -19.61 -11.83
C ALA A 26 19.99 -18.49 -12.41
N GLN A 27 19.61 -18.62 -13.69
CA GLN A 27 18.66 -17.72 -14.33
C GLN A 27 17.28 -17.85 -13.66
N PRO A 28 16.66 -16.75 -13.22
CA PRO A 28 15.33 -16.78 -12.63
C PRO A 28 14.25 -16.98 -13.69
N VAL A 29 13.17 -17.68 -13.33
CA VAL A 29 12.01 -17.90 -14.20
C VAL A 29 10.90 -16.86 -13.98
N LYS A 30 10.78 -16.34 -12.75
CA LYS A 30 9.85 -15.26 -12.40
C LYS A 30 10.49 -14.27 -11.46
N TYR A 31 9.91 -13.08 -11.41
CA TYR A 31 10.23 -12.02 -10.46
C TYR A 31 8.97 -11.58 -9.71
N TYR A 32 9.05 -11.51 -8.39
CA TYR A 32 7.99 -10.97 -7.55
C TYR A 32 8.11 -9.46 -7.48
N ARG A 33 7.13 -8.78 -8.09
CA ARG A 33 7.01 -7.33 -8.05
C ARG A 33 6.17 -6.96 -6.84
N HIS A 34 6.71 -6.13 -5.97
CA HIS A 34 5.95 -5.53 -4.88
C HIS A 34 5.67 -4.06 -5.22
N GLY A 35 4.41 -3.70 -5.34
CA GLY A 35 3.97 -2.35 -5.66
C GLY A 35 4.17 -1.36 -4.50
N TRP A 36 4.22 -0.08 -4.82
CA TRP A 36 4.49 0.98 -3.83
C TRP A 36 3.32 1.28 -2.90
N GLN A 37 2.09 1.32 -3.41
CA GLN A 37 0.92 1.71 -2.62
C GLN A 37 -0.23 0.71 -2.75
N SER A 38 -1.29 0.90 -1.98
CA SER A 38 -2.39 -0.07 -1.82
C SER A 38 -3.04 -0.56 -3.11
N TRP A 39 -3.00 0.22 -4.20
CA TRP A 39 -3.54 -0.16 -5.51
C TRP A 39 -2.48 -0.64 -6.51
N SER A 40 -1.20 -0.58 -6.15
CA SER A 40 -0.13 -1.05 -7.01
C SER A 40 -0.13 -2.58 -7.07
N MET A 41 0.30 -3.11 -8.22
CA MET A 41 0.37 -4.56 -8.43
C MET A 41 1.40 -5.20 -7.50
N ALA A 42 0.99 -6.28 -6.81
CA ALA A 42 1.89 -7.18 -6.11
C ALA A 42 1.70 -8.60 -6.65
N ALA A 43 2.66 -9.10 -7.45
CA ALA A 43 2.52 -10.37 -8.15
C ALA A 43 3.85 -10.92 -8.65
N TRP A 44 3.90 -12.26 -8.80
CA TRP A 44 4.89 -12.92 -9.64
C TRP A 44 4.62 -12.62 -11.12
N THR A 45 5.65 -12.17 -11.84
CA THR A 45 5.61 -11.93 -13.28
C THR A 45 6.79 -12.57 -13.99
N ASP A 46 6.72 -12.67 -15.30
CA ASP A 46 7.90 -12.94 -16.13
C ASP A 46 9.02 -11.94 -15.82
N VAL A 47 10.27 -12.38 -15.98
CA VAL A 47 11.49 -11.55 -15.81
C VAL A 47 11.70 -10.65 -17.03
N LYS A 48 10.71 -9.79 -17.30
CA LYS A 48 10.70 -8.82 -18.40
C LYS A 48 10.02 -7.52 -17.99
N SER A 49 10.22 -6.48 -18.77
CA SER A 49 9.53 -5.20 -18.58
C SER A 49 8.02 -5.37 -18.66
N LEU A 50 7.29 -4.58 -17.87
CA LEU A 50 5.84 -4.47 -18.00
C LEU A 50 5.49 -3.35 -18.97
N PRO A 51 4.37 -3.46 -19.70
CA PRO A 51 3.90 -2.37 -20.54
C PRO A 51 3.46 -1.19 -19.68
N ILE A 52 3.66 0.02 -20.22
CA ILE A 52 3.07 1.24 -19.65
C ILE A 52 1.54 1.12 -19.73
N GLN A 53 0.87 1.27 -18.58
CA GLN A 53 -0.58 1.21 -18.50
C GLN A 53 -1.19 2.41 -19.24
N LYS A 54 -2.28 2.16 -19.97
CA LYS A 54 -2.98 3.20 -20.73
C LYS A 54 -4.20 3.71 -19.94
N PRO A 55 -4.46 5.04 -19.97
CA PRO A 55 -3.68 6.07 -20.65
C PRO A 55 -2.37 6.39 -19.89
N ALA A 56 -1.28 6.61 -20.63
CA ALA A 56 0.07 6.75 -20.06
C ALA A 56 0.19 7.87 -19.01
N ILE A 57 -0.65 8.91 -19.12
CA ILE A 57 -0.69 10.01 -18.14
C ILE A 57 -1.08 9.56 -16.72
N PHE A 58 -1.79 8.44 -16.56
CA PHE A 58 -2.15 7.89 -15.25
C PHE A 58 -1.23 6.77 -14.79
N HIS A 59 -0.26 6.34 -15.61
CA HIS A 59 0.67 5.27 -15.24
C HIS A 59 1.42 5.59 -13.94
N PRO A 60 1.98 6.80 -13.72
CA PRO A 60 2.66 7.13 -12.46
C PRO A 60 1.75 7.14 -11.22
N LEU A 61 0.41 7.13 -11.38
CA LEU A 61 -0.52 7.07 -10.23
C LEU A 61 -0.72 5.63 -9.70
N GLN A 62 -0.32 4.63 -10.49
CA GLN A 62 -0.55 3.21 -10.20
C GLN A 62 0.72 2.49 -9.72
N ILE A 63 1.87 3.16 -9.81
CA ILE A 63 3.19 2.62 -9.48
C ILE A 63 3.98 3.65 -8.67
N ASP A 64 5.19 3.29 -8.25
CA ASP A 64 6.16 4.23 -7.73
C ASP A 64 6.50 5.30 -8.78
N VAL A 65 6.30 6.58 -8.42
CA VAL A 65 6.46 7.70 -9.35
C VAL A 65 7.91 7.85 -9.84
N GLU A 66 8.89 7.58 -8.96
CA GLU A 66 10.31 7.70 -9.28
C GLU A 66 10.72 6.65 -10.32
N TYR A 67 10.15 5.44 -10.23
CA TYR A 67 10.46 4.31 -11.09
C TYR A 67 9.40 4.01 -12.14
N ALA A 68 8.49 4.96 -12.42
CA ALA A 68 7.36 4.72 -13.31
C ALA A 68 7.76 4.28 -14.72
N TYR A 69 8.96 4.64 -15.18
CA TYR A 69 9.48 4.30 -16.50
C TYR A 69 10.69 3.36 -16.46
N GLU A 70 10.94 2.72 -15.32
CA GLU A 70 11.97 1.68 -15.22
C GLU A 70 11.59 0.47 -16.08
N SER A 71 12.56 -0.03 -16.84
CA SER A 71 12.39 -1.12 -17.79
C SER A 71 12.75 -2.48 -17.18
N ASN A 72 13.68 -2.52 -16.24
CA ASN A 72 14.05 -3.74 -15.53
C ASN A 72 12.89 -4.21 -14.64
N PRO A 73 12.77 -5.51 -14.33
CA PRO A 73 11.87 -5.93 -13.26
C PRO A 73 12.26 -5.31 -11.92
N HIS A 74 11.28 -4.76 -11.21
CA HIS A 74 11.51 -4.00 -9.99
C HIS A 74 10.31 -4.01 -9.04
N GLY A 75 10.56 -3.68 -7.78
CA GLY A 75 9.57 -3.59 -6.70
C GLY A 75 10.02 -2.64 -5.58
N SER A 76 9.06 -1.99 -4.94
CA SER A 76 9.28 -1.08 -3.82
C SER A 76 9.53 -1.88 -2.53
N TRP A 77 10.59 -1.53 -1.81
CA TRP A 77 11.12 -2.15 -0.59
C TRP A 77 11.64 -3.59 -0.72
N LEU A 78 11.01 -4.42 -1.54
CA LEU A 78 11.40 -5.81 -1.70
C LEU A 78 11.25 -6.28 -3.14
N GLY A 79 12.01 -7.32 -3.46
CA GLY A 79 11.88 -8.10 -4.69
C GLY A 79 12.35 -9.52 -4.43
N ALA A 80 11.78 -10.47 -5.17
CA ALA A 80 12.19 -11.86 -5.07
C ALA A 80 12.26 -12.49 -6.47
N VAL A 81 13.07 -13.53 -6.62
CA VAL A 81 13.11 -14.34 -7.84
C VAL A 81 12.78 -15.78 -7.53
N GLU A 82 12.10 -16.43 -8.47
CA GLU A 82 11.81 -17.87 -8.48
C GLU A 82 12.76 -18.54 -9.46
N PHE A 83 13.33 -19.69 -9.07
CA PHE A 83 14.17 -20.51 -9.94
C PHE A 83 13.39 -21.73 -10.47
N ALA A 84 13.97 -22.43 -11.45
CA ALA A 84 13.33 -23.59 -12.09
C ALA A 84 13.03 -24.76 -11.14
N ASP A 85 13.73 -24.83 -9.99
CA ASP A 85 13.49 -25.81 -8.92
C ASP A 85 12.40 -25.37 -7.93
N GLY A 86 11.76 -24.22 -8.15
CA GLY A 86 10.72 -23.63 -7.31
C GLY A 86 11.24 -22.90 -6.07
N LYS A 87 12.57 -22.80 -5.89
CA LYS A 87 13.14 -22.04 -4.77
C LYS A 87 13.10 -20.54 -5.04
N ILE A 88 12.93 -19.80 -3.96
CA ILE A 88 12.86 -18.34 -3.98
C ILE A 88 14.14 -17.77 -3.36
N LEU A 89 14.69 -16.72 -3.98
CA LEU A 89 15.63 -15.80 -3.32
C LEU A 89 14.93 -14.46 -3.13
N LEU A 90 14.75 -14.07 -1.86
CA LEU A 90 14.15 -12.80 -1.47
C LEU A 90 15.22 -11.80 -1.02
N LEU A 91 15.11 -10.57 -1.51
CA LEU A 91 15.84 -9.40 -1.04
C LEU A 91 14.81 -8.35 -0.59
N GLY A 92 14.79 -8.03 0.70
CA GLY A 92 13.84 -7.08 1.29
C GLY A 92 14.53 -6.09 2.20
N ALA A 93 14.19 -4.81 2.09
CA ALA A 93 14.70 -3.77 2.95
C ALA A 93 13.98 -3.76 4.32
N LEU A 94 14.70 -3.37 5.37
CA LEU A 94 14.18 -3.04 6.69
C LEU A 94 14.17 -1.50 6.88
N SER A 95 13.80 -0.78 5.81
CA SER A 95 13.75 0.68 5.69
C SER A 95 12.71 1.09 4.63
N THR A 96 12.39 2.39 4.54
CA THR A 96 11.26 2.92 3.73
C THR A 96 11.65 3.60 2.42
N ASP A 97 12.91 3.98 2.21
CA ASP A 97 13.34 4.74 1.04
C ASP A 97 14.22 3.86 0.15
N THR A 98 13.65 2.75 -0.33
CA THR A 98 14.42 1.69 -1.00
C THR A 98 13.65 1.00 -2.11
N HIS A 99 14.40 0.51 -3.10
CA HIS A 99 13.87 -0.21 -4.24
C HIS A 99 14.73 -1.43 -4.60
N VAL A 100 14.10 -2.47 -5.14
CA VAL A 100 14.78 -3.70 -5.55
C VAL A 100 14.57 -3.95 -7.04
N PHE A 101 15.62 -4.37 -7.74
CA PHE A 101 15.64 -4.60 -9.17
C PHE A 101 16.17 -6.00 -9.46
N GLN A 102 15.68 -6.59 -10.54
CA GLN A 102 16.31 -7.73 -11.20
C GLN A 102 17.02 -7.19 -12.44
N ILE A 103 18.35 -7.35 -12.49
CA ILE A 103 19.18 -6.89 -13.60
C ILE A 103 20.07 -8.05 -14.03
N GLN A 104 19.88 -8.51 -15.28
CA GLN A 104 20.65 -9.63 -15.85
C GLN A 104 20.59 -10.90 -14.96
N ASN A 105 21.70 -11.28 -14.31
CA ASN A 105 21.76 -12.43 -13.40
C ASN A 105 21.92 -11.99 -11.93
N GLN A 106 21.33 -10.84 -11.57
CA GLN A 106 21.50 -10.22 -10.26
C GLN A 106 20.19 -9.69 -9.70
N LEU A 107 20.10 -9.69 -8.37
CA LEU A 107 19.18 -8.84 -7.62
C LEU A 107 19.96 -7.66 -7.04
N GLU A 108 19.48 -6.45 -7.28
CA GLU A 108 20.06 -5.21 -6.74
C GLU A 108 19.07 -4.52 -5.80
N GLY A 109 19.52 -4.17 -4.60
CA GLY A 109 18.80 -3.30 -3.67
C GLY A 109 19.46 -1.92 -3.65
N LYS A 110 18.68 -0.86 -3.78
CA LYS A 110 19.14 0.53 -3.72
C LYS A 110 18.37 1.31 -2.67
N SER A 111 19.09 2.10 -1.88
CA SER A 111 18.50 3.08 -0.95
C SER A 111 18.62 4.48 -1.54
N GLU A 112 17.49 5.19 -1.58
CA GLU A 112 17.37 6.57 -2.06
C GLU A 112 17.86 7.58 -1.03
N ALA A 113 17.87 7.19 0.25
CA ALA A 113 18.36 7.98 1.36
C ALA A 113 19.80 7.55 1.77
N ASP A 114 19.98 7.17 3.03
CA ASP A 114 21.24 6.70 3.60
C ASP A 114 21.39 5.18 3.48
N GLU A 115 22.23 4.56 4.32
CA GLU A 115 22.33 3.11 4.38
C GLU A 115 21.03 2.45 4.85
N ALA A 116 20.69 1.32 4.22
CA ALA A 116 19.57 0.46 4.59
C ALA A 116 20.08 -0.87 5.15
N GLU A 117 19.27 -1.52 5.98
CA GLU A 117 19.46 -2.91 6.39
C GLU A 117 18.68 -3.80 5.41
N TRP A 118 19.37 -4.75 4.78
CA TRP A 118 18.80 -5.64 3.77
C TRP A 118 18.71 -7.05 4.33
N PHE A 119 17.48 -7.57 4.41
CA PHE A 119 17.19 -8.97 4.69
C PHE A 119 17.30 -9.80 3.41
N ILE A 120 17.96 -10.94 3.51
CA ILE A 120 18.25 -11.81 2.37
C ILE A 120 18.02 -13.26 2.81
N MET A 121 17.25 -14.01 2.04
CA MET A 121 17.05 -15.43 2.31
C MET A 121 16.68 -16.20 1.04
N SER A 122 17.25 -17.39 0.90
CA SER A 122 16.84 -18.38 -0.10
C SER A 122 16.04 -19.50 0.57
N GLY A 123 14.97 -20.00 -0.04
CA GLY A 123 14.15 -21.07 0.54
C GLY A 123 12.84 -21.32 -0.18
N ASP A 124 11.89 -21.94 0.51
CA ASP A 124 10.51 -22.06 0.04
C ASP A 124 9.78 -20.71 0.17
N GLU A 125 8.83 -20.44 -0.73
CA GLU A 125 8.16 -19.14 -0.85
C GLU A 125 7.59 -18.64 0.49
N ASN A 126 6.70 -19.42 1.11
CA ASN A 126 6.10 -19.03 2.39
C ASN A 126 7.16 -18.77 3.47
N GLN A 127 8.22 -19.58 3.50
CA GLN A 127 9.27 -19.47 4.51
C GLN A 127 10.04 -18.15 4.39
N VAL A 128 10.48 -17.79 3.18
CA VAL A 128 11.28 -16.57 2.98
C VAL A 128 10.46 -15.32 3.27
N PHE A 129 9.18 -15.31 2.90
CA PHE A 129 8.27 -14.19 3.20
C PHE A 129 7.92 -14.12 4.69
N ASP A 130 7.64 -15.25 5.35
CA ASP A 130 7.35 -15.29 6.78
C ASP A 130 8.53 -14.78 7.62
N GLU A 131 9.76 -15.18 7.28
CA GLU A 131 10.96 -14.68 7.97
C GLU A 131 11.18 -13.18 7.73
N TYR A 132 10.97 -12.70 6.51
CA TYR A 132 11.03 -11.26 6.23
C TYR A 132 9.98 -10.48 7.02
N ILE A 133 8.74 -10.96 7.08
CA ILE A 133 7.65 -10.36 7.87
C ILE A 133 8.03 -10.33 9.36
N LYS A 134 8.65 -11.39 9.90
CA LYS A 134 9.15 -11.38 11.29
C LYS A 134 10.17 -10.26 11.51
N GLN A 135 11.11 -10.05 10.59
CA GLN A 135 12.08 -8.95 10.70
C GLN A 135 11.40 -7.58 10.61
N LEU A 136 10.40 -7.41 9.75
CA LEU A 136 9.62 -6.17 9.69
C LEU A 136 8.89 -5.89 11.01
N LYS A 137 8.27 -6.90 11.62
CA LYS A 137 7.62 -6.78 12.93
C LYS A 137 8.62 -6.39 14.03
N ILE A 138 9.81 -6.98 14.04
CA ILE A 138 10.88 -6.62 14.98
C ILE A 138 11.31 -5.16 14.76
N ARG A 139 11.45 -4.72 13.50
CA ARG A 139 12.01 -3.42 13.15
C ARG A 139 11.04 -2.26 13.33
N PHE A 140 9.80 -2.42 12.86
CA PHE A 140 8.79 -1.37 12.80
C PHE A 140 7.69 -1.53 13.86
N GLY A 141 7.73 -2.62 14.62
CA GLY A 141 6.62 -3.03 15.47
C GLY A 141 5.46 -3.58 14.64
N HIS A 142 4.45 -4.07 15.35
CA HIS A 142 3.18 -4.46 14.76
C HIS A 142 2.05 -4.11 15.70
N THR A 143 0.87 -3.87 15.14
CA THR A 143 -0.35 -3.74 15.94
C THR A 143 -0.99 -5.11 16.04
N GLU A 144 -1.08 -5.65 17.25
CA GLU A 144 -1.92 -6.83 17.49
C GLU A 144 -3.38 -6.39 17.56
N LYS A 145 -4.14 -6.72 16.51
CA LYS A 145 -5.59 -6.61 16.54
C LYS A 145 -6.15 -8.01 16.72
N ASN A 146 -6.67 -8.29 17.91
CA ASN A 146 -7.35 -9.56 18.22
C ASN A 146 -8.74 -9.66 17.57
N HIS A 147 -9.16 -8.61 16.86
CA HIS A 147 -10.49 -8.52 16.25
C HIS A 147 -10.47 -7.68 14.98
N VAL A 148 -11.11 -8.19 13.93
CA VAL A 148 -11.31 -7.48 12.65
C VAL A 148 -12.79 -7.11 12.54
N PRO A 149 -13.16 -5.81 12.61
CA PRO A 149 -14.57 -5.43 12.63
C PRO A 149 -15.24 -5.70 11.29
N ARG A 150 -16.49 -6.13 11.33
CA ARG A 150 -17.35 -6.20 10.13
C ARG A 150 -17.85 -4.80 9.79
N VAL A 151 -17.45 -4.28 8.63
CA VAL A 151 -17.73 -2.90 8.21
C VAL A 151 -18.73 -2.89 7.06
N TRP A 152 -19.80 -2.11 7.20
CA TRP A 152 -20.59 -1.65 6.05
C TRP A 152 -19.99 -0.34 5.53
N CYS A 153 -19.77 -0.23 4.22
CA CYS A 153 -19.17 0.95 3.59
C CYS A 153 -20.08 1.48 2.48
N SER A 154 -20.36 2.78 2.50
CA SER A 154 -21.22 3.43 1.50
C SER A 154 -20.64 3.47 0.08
N TRP A 155 -19.30 3.41 -0.08
CA TRP A 155 -18.63 3.68 -1.36
C TRP A 155 -19.05 2.74 -2.49
N TYR A 156 -19.00 1.44 -2.25
CA TYR A 156 -19.18 0.41 -3.30
C TYR A 156 -20.65 0.16 -3.69
N SER A 157 -21.54 1.08 -3.33
CA SER A 157 -22.95 1.07 -3.76
C SER A 157 -23.44 2.46 -4.15
N LEU A 158 -23.05 3.50 -3.39
CA LEU A 158 -23.56 4.86 -3.57
C LEU A 158 -22.51 5.81 -4.16
N TYR A 159 -21.23 5.47 -4.13
CA TYR A 159 -20.12 6.38 -4.45
C TYR A 159 -20.32 7.72 -3.72
N THR A 160 -20.16 8.85 -4.43
CA THR A 160 -20.33 10.20 -3.87
C THR A 160 -21.79 10.64 -3.75
N MET A 161 -22.75 9.84 -4.24
CA MET A 161 -24.19 10.13 -4.24
C MET A 161 -24.86 9.73 -2.93
N ILE A 162 -24.24 10.13 -1.81
CA ILE A 162 -24.78 9.98 -0.46
C ILE A 162 -25.41 11.28 0.03
N ASP A 163 -26.45 11.16 0.84
CA ASP A 163 -27.04 12.24 1.63
C ASP A 163 -27.57 11.70 2.97
N GLU A 164 -28.00 12.60 3.85
CA GLU A 164 -28.50 12.26 5.18
C GLU A 164 -29.69 11.29 5.14
N GLU A 165 -30.64 11.51 4.23
CA GLU A 165 -31.86 10.70 4.13
C GLU A 165 -31.55 9.29 3.65
N ILE A 166 -30.75 9.16 2.59
CA ILE A 166 -30.31 7.88 2.04
C ILE A 166 -29.59 7.07 3.10
N LEU A 167 -28.65 7.69 3.83
CA LEU A 167 -27.88 6.98 4.85
C LEU A 167 -28.74 6.60 6.05
N PHE A 168 -29.66 7.46 6.50
CA PHE A 168 -30.56 7.13 7.61
C PHE A 168 -31.46 5.94 7.26
N LYS A 169 -32.09 5.96 6.08
CA LYS A 169 -32.91 4.84 5.59
C LYS A 169 -32.09 3.57 5.44
N THR A 170 -30.86 3.69 4.94
CA THR A 170 -29.96 2.55 4.79
C THR A 170 -29.62 1.94 6.15
N PHE A 171 -29.26 2.75 7.15
CA PHE A 171 -28.91 2.28 8.49
C PHE A 171 -30.08 1.58 9.18
N ASP A 172 -31.31 2.06 8.97
CA ASP A 172 -32.51 1.38 9.46
C ASP A 172 -32.76 0.06 8.72
N ALA A 173 -32.59 0.04 7.40
CA ALA A 173 -32.79 -1.15 6.58
C ALA A 173 -31.75 -2.26 6.83
N LEU A 174 -30.59 -1.94 7.42
CA LEU A 174 -29.60 -2.94 7.82
C LEU A 174 -30.11 -3.88 8.93
N GLY A 175 -31.12 -3.48 9.71
CA GLY A 175 -31.74 -4.32 10.74
C GLY A 175 -30.71 -4.95 11.68
N ASP A 176 -30.76 -6.28 11.81
CA ASP A 176 -29.87 -7.08 12.67
C ASP A 176 -28.64 -7.65 11.95
N LEU A 177 -28.32 -7.15 10.74
CA LEU A 177 -27.09 -7.58 10.06
C LEU A 177 -25.88 -7.29 10.97
N PRO A 178 -24.90 -8.21 11.02
CA PRO A 178 -23.90 -8.25 12.08
C PRO A 178 -22.77 -7.23 11.87
N PHE A 179 -23.03 -6.07 11.28
CA PHE A 179 -22.04 -5.00 11.13
C PHE A 179 -21.74 -4.33 12.46
N GLU A 180 -20.46 -4.09 12.70
CA GLU A 180 -19.93 -3.44 13.91
C GLU A 180 -19.59 -1.97 13.65
N VAL A 181 -19.23 -1.66 12.40
CA VAL A 181 -18.93 -0.30 11.95
C VAL A 181 -19.82 0.02 10.76
N LEU A 182 -20.46 1.18 10.79
CA LEU A 182 -21.07 1.80 9.62
C LEU A 182 -20.17 2.95 9.18
N GLN A 183 -19.50 2.78 8.03
CA GLN A 183 -18.56 3.75 7.47
C GLN A 183 -19.23 4.60 6.39
N VAL A 184 -19.21 5.91 6.64
CA VAL A 184 -19.58 6.94 5.67
C VAL A 184 -18.33 7.28 4.86
N ASP A 185 -18.39 7.03 3.56
CA ASP A 185 -17.26 7.19 2.64
C ASP A 185 -17.29 8.56 1.95
N ASP A 186 -16.47 8.78 0.93
CA ASP A 186 -16.37 10.03 0.16
C ASP A 186 -17.74 10.55 -0.29
N GLY A 187 -18.04 11.82 0.00
CA GLY A 187 -19.25 12.51 -0.44
C GLY A 187 -19.93 13.35 0.64
N TRP A 188 -19.51 13.27 1.90
CA TRP A 188 -20.07 14.05 3.02
C TRP A 188 -19.46 15.45 3.14
N GLN A 189 -18.22 15.59 2.69
CA GLN A 189 -17.44 16.81 2.79
C GLN A 189 -17.80 17.82 1.69
N LYS A 190 -17.52 19.10 1.93
CA LYS A 190 -17.69 20.16 0.91
C LYS A 190 -16.80 19.93 -0.30
N LYS A 191 -15.55 19.53 -0.06
CA LYS A 191 -14.57 19.24 -1.11
C LYS A 191 -13.37 18.48 -0.54
N ILE A 192 -12.62 17.77 -1.40
CA ILE A 192 -11.31 17.21 -1.00
C ILE A 192 -10.37 18.34 -0.56
N GLY A 193 -9.91 18.25 0.70
CA GLY A 193 -9.13 19.26 1.42
C GLY A 193 -9.96 20.28 2.21
N ASP A 194 -11.29 20.20 2.19
CA ASP A 194 -12.24 21.00 2.96
C ASP A 194 -13.19 20.04 3.71
N TRP A 195 -12.70 19.53 4.83
CA TRP A 195 -13.31 18.46 5.64
C TRP A 195 -14.43 18.97 6.56
N GLU A 196 -15.22 19.92 6.04
CA GLU A 196 -16.45 20.39 6.64
C GLU A 196 -17.64 19.73 5.96
N VAL A 197 -18.74 19.58 6.70
CA VAL A 197 -19.98 18.99 6.18
C VAL A 197 -20.59 19.83 5.05
N ASN A 198 -21.11 19.16 4.02
CA ASN A 198 -21.83 19.81 2.91
C ASN A 198 -23.35 19.88 3.15
N GLU A 199 -24.06 20.53 2.23
CA GLU A 199 -25.50 20.77 2.28
C GLU A 199 -26.38 19.51 2.22
N LYS A 200 -25.84 18.36 1.79
CA LYS A 200 -26.55 17.07 1.77
C LYS A 200 -26.77 16.49 3.17
N PHE A 201 -26.12 17.08 4.17
CA PHE A 201 -26.15 16.68 5.58
C PHE A 201 -26.56 17.87 6.45
N PRO A 202 -27.82 18.35 6.33
CA PRO A 202 -28.28 19.57 7.00
C PRO A 202 -28.23 19.48 8.53
N SER A 203 -28.31 18.28 9.10
CA SER A 203 -28.21 18.06 10.56
C SER A 203 -26.75 17.91 11.03
N GLY A 204 -25.79 17.90 10.11
CA GLY A 204 -24.36 17.81 10.37
C GLY A 204 -23.88 16.40 10.73
N MET A 205 -22.56 16.21 10.72
CA MET A 205 -21.94 14.89 10.94
C MET A 205 -22.16 14.34 12.36
N LYS A 206 -22.42 15.21 13.35
CA LYS A 206 -22.78 14.76 14.70
C LYS A 206 -24.10 13.98 14.70
N ALA A 207 -25.13 14.50 14.03
CA ALA A 207 -26.42 13.81 13.95
C ALA A 207 -26.30 12.46 13.23
N LEU A 208 -25.50 12.41 12.16
CA LEU A 208 -25.20 11.16 11.45
C LEU A 208 -24.49 10.13 12.35
N ALA A 209 -23.48 10.56 13.10
CA ALA A 209 -22.79 9.68 14.05
C ALA A 209 -23.71 9.20 15.18
N ASP A 210 -24.59 10.06 15.69
CA ASP A 210 -25.57 9.71 16.73
C ASP A 210 -26.60 8.70 16.19
N LYS A 211 -27.06 8.87 14.94
CA LYS A 211 -27.93 7.90 14.25
C LYS A 211 -27.26 6.53 14.09
N ILE A 212 -25.97 6.48 13.75
CA ILE A 212 -25.25 5.20 13.68
C ILE A 212 -25.18 4.54 15.06
N LYS A 213 -24.82 5.32 16.08
CA LYS A 213 -24.70 4.84 17.47
C LYS A 213 -26.02 4.35 18.04
N SER A 214 -27.15 4.95 17.66
CA SER A 214 -28.46 4.48 18.11
C SER A 214 -28.82 3.09 17.60
N THR A 215 -28.13 2.60 16.56
CA THR A 215 -28.24 1.20 16.09
C THR A 215 -27.31 0.23 16.83
N GLY A 216 -26.59 0.69 17.86
CA GLY A 216 -25.61 -0.11 18.61
C GLY A 216 -24.26 -0.30 17.91
N ARG A 217 -24.00 0.47 16.84
CA ARG A 217 -22.81 0.33 15.98
C ARG A 217 -21.84 1.50 16.11
N THR A 218 -20.59 1.28 15.70
CA THR A 218 -19.54 2.31 15.68
C THR A 218 -19.63 3.14 14.39
N ALA A 219 -19.50 4.46 14.51
CA ALA A 219 -19.44 5.36 13.36
C ALA A 219 -18.02 5.40 12.77
N GLY A 220 -17.89 5.11 11.47
CA GLY A 220 -16.67 5.28 10.69
C GLY A 220 -16.81 6.44 9.69
N LEU A 221 -15.70 7.13 9.41
CA LEU A 221 -15.68 8.26 8.49
C LEU A 221 -14.43 8.22 7.61
N TRP A 222 -14.62 8.40 6.30
CA TRP A 222 -13.54 8.49 5.33
C TRP A 222 -12.93 9.89 5.25
N LEU A 223 -11.60 9.94 5.06
CA LEU A 223 -10.79 11.14 4.85
C LEU A 223 -9.62 10.83 3.91
N ALA A 224 -9.22 11.81 3.11
CA ALA A 224 -7.96 11.81 2.36
C ALA A 224 -7.05 12.97 2.84
N PRO A 225 -6.49 12.89 4.07
CA PRO A 225 -6.00 14.05 4.82
C PRO A 225 -4.86 14.82 4.13
N LEU A 226 -4.09 14.16 3.25
CA LEU A 226 -2.97 14.75 2.53
C LEU A 226 -3.31 15.13 1.08
N ILE A 227 -4.57 15.02 0.66
CA ILE A 227 -5.04 15.37 -0.68
C ILE A 227 -5.88 16.64 -0.61
N ALA A 228 -5.60 17.58 -1.54
CA ALA A 228 -6.39 18.78 -1.69
C ALA A 228 -6.71 19.05 -3.16
N SER A 229 -7.93 19.51 -3.40
CA SER A 229 -8.34 19.94 -4.74
C SER A 229 -7.99 21.40 -4.99
N LYS A 230 -7.61 21.75 -6.22
CA LYS A 230 -7.37 23.15 -6.61
C LYS A 230 -8.65 23.98 -6.39
N LYS A 231 -8.65 24.94 -5.45
CA LYS A 231 -9.73 25.92 -5.30
C LYS A 231 -9.56 27.03 -6.34
N LYS A 232 -10.66 27.47 -6.99
CA LYS A 232 -10.64 28.66 -7.87
C LYS A 232 -10.34 29.97 -7.13
N LYS A 233 -10.39 30.01 -5.78
CA LYS A 233 -9.95 31.16 -4.95
C LYS A 233 -9.66 30.72 -3.49
N LYS A 234 -8.53 31.22 -2.97
CA LYS A 234 -8.12 31.40 -1.55
C LYS A 234 -8.70 30.43 -0.50
N PHE A 235 -8.07 29.25 -0.31
CA PHE A 235 -8.02 28.62 1.02
C PHE A 235 -6.95 27.51 1.08
N PHE A 236 -5.73 27.80 0.63
CA PHE A 236 -4.60 27.16 1.30
C PHE A 236 -4.32 28.07 2.48
N LEU A 237 -4.76 27.66 3.68
CA LEU A 237 -4.41 28.32 4.95
C LEU A 237 -2.89 28.48 5.09
N ASN A 238 -2.11 27.72 4.33
CA ASN A 238 -0.71 27.98 4.09
C ASN A 238 -0.34 27.52 2.67
N LYS A 239 -0.11 28.43 1.72
CA LYS A 239 0.47 28.05 0.42
C LYS A 239 1.84 27.36 0.56
N LYS A 240 2.50 27.52 1.72
CA LYS A 240 3.73 26.80 2.09
C LYS A 240 3.54 25.29 2.33
N LEU A 241 2.30 24.79 2.42
CA LEU A 241 2.02 23.36 2.60
C LEU A 241 2.07 22.57 1.27
N PHE A 242 2.14 23.27 0.14
CA PHE A 242 2.25 22.65 -1.18
C PHE A 242 3.56 23.17 -1.78
N PHE A 243 4.47 22.23 -2.07
CA PHE A 243 5.78 22.51 -2.67
C PHE A 243 5.64 22.98 -4.12
#